data_AF-A0A6J5CLG9-F1
#
_entry.id   AF-A0A6J5CLG9-F1
#
_cell.length_a   1.000
_cell.length_b   1.000
_cell.length_c   1.000
_cell.angle_alpha   90.00
_cell.angle_beta   90.00
_cell.angle_gamma   90.00
#
_symmetry.space_group_name_H-M   'P 1'
#
loop_
_entity.id
_entity.type
_entity.pdbx_description
1 polymer ?
#
loop_
_entity_poly.entity_id
_entity_poly.type
_entity_poly.pdbx_seq_one_letter_code
_entity_poly.pdbx_strand_id
1 'polypeptide(L)'
;MDDRFDRRELLLHLGDMLAASSSLARAGAPEMPVVQLLSQQDLPANLAFLRALDPTMTVSDFGARVASAFSRWPQDLLDTTLDHESLASTVQQALFEGNPRGWDSYVAHVQNKVTWFGTRLPKMKTSVSGEPAGEARQRAAAAAAAPSATPSAARTGPGTRRGWPWPDPETTR
;
A
#
# COMPACT_ATOMS: atom_id res chain seq x y z
N MET A 1 23.48 8.09 0.86
CA MET A 1 23.17 7.29 2.06
C MET A 1 22.82 5.90 1.55
N ASP A 2 23.20 4.84 2.25
CA ASP A 2 22.90 3.48 1.77
C ASP A 2 21.46 3.10 2.15
N ASP A 3 20.52 3.38 1.26
CA ASP A 3 19.10 3.17 1.53
C ASP A 3 18.68 1.68 1.37
N ARG A 4 19.64 0.75 1.21
CA ARG A 4 19.34 -0.68 1.05
C ARG A 4 18.58 -1.26 2.25
N PHE A 5 18.92 -0.81 3.46
CA PHE A 5 18.19 -1.22 4.67
C PHE A 5 16.74 -0.71 4.64
N ASP A 6 16.54 0.58 4.36
CA ASP A 6 15.21 1.17 4.26
C ASP A 6 14.35 0.48 3.19
N ARG A 7 14.92 0.21 2.00
CA ARG A 7 14.25 -0.55 0.93
C ARG A 7 13.80 -1.93 1.40
N ARG A 8 14.67 -2.65 2.11
CA ARG A 8 14.34 -3.98 2.66
C ARG A 8 13.18 -3.88 3.65
N GLU A 9 13.23 -2.93 4.59
CA GLU A 9 12.17 -2.76 5.58
C GLU A 9 10.84 -2.36 4.93
N LEU A 10 10.84 -1.48 3.93
CA LEU A 10 9.63 -1.12 3.18
C LEU A 10 9.07 -2.31 2.37
N LEU A 11 9.93 -3.14 1.78
CA LEU A 11 9.50 -4.37 1.09
C LEU A 11 8.91 -5.40 2.06
N LEU A 12 9.46 -5.54 3.26
CA LEU A 12 8.89 -6.40 4.31
C LEU A 12 7.53 -5.87 4.75
N HIS A 13 7.43 -4.56 4.98
CA HIS A 13 6.17 -3.91 5.32
C HIS A 13 5.09 -4.10 4.25
N LEU A 14 5.47 -4.00 2.97
CA LEU A 14 4.59 -4.34 1.84
C LEU A 14 4.06 -5.78 1.96
N GLY A 15 4.93 -6.74 2.23
CA GLY A 15 4.56 -8.14 2.42
C GLY A 15 3.55 -8.32 3.56
N ASP A 16 3.79 -7.67 4.70
CA ASP A 16 2.89 -7.70 5.85
C ASP A 16 1.50 -7.14 5.52
N MET A 17 1.43 -6.03 4.79
CA MET A 17 0.17 -5.40 4.38
C MET A 17 -0.64 -6.28 3.42
N LEU A 18 0.03 -6.91 2.45
CA LEU A 18 -0.61 -7.86 1.54
C LEU A 18 -1.10 -9.12 2.27
N ALA A 19 -0.31 -9.63 3.22
CA ALA A 19 -0.71 -10.77 4.05
C ALA A 19 -1.93 -10.44 4.92
N ALA A 20 -1.95 -9.25 5.53
CA ALA A 20 -3.08 -8.75 6.32
C ALA A 20 -4.34 -8.64 5.46
N SER A 21 -4.24 -8.00 4.28
CA SER A 21 -5.37 -7.88 3.33
C SER A 21 -5.89 -9.25 2.90
N SER A 22 -5.01 -10.19 2.55
CA SER A 22 -5.39 -11.55 2.17
C SER A 22 -6.08 -12.31 3.31
N SER A 23 -5.58 -12.17 4.54
CA SER A 23 -6.18 -12.79 5.73
C SER A 23 -7.58 -12.26 6.00
N LEU A 24 -7.77 -10.94 5.96
CA LEU A 24 -9.07 -10.30 6.16
C LEU A 24 -10.07 -10.71 5.07
N ALA A 25 -9.63 -10.77 3.80
CA ALA A 25 -10.48 -11.22 2.71
C ALA A 25 -10.96 -12.68 2.90
N ARG A 26 -10.11 -13.57 3.43
CA ARG A 26 -10.49 -14.96 3.72
C ARG A 26 -11.47 -15.11 4.88
N ALA A 27 -11.62 -14.12 5.75
CA ALA A 27 -12.61 -14.16 6.82
C ALA A 27 -14.06 -14.16 6.29
N GLY A 28 -14.29 -13.83 5.02
CA GLY A 28 -15.59 -13.97 4.36
C GLY A 28 -16.62 -12.91 4.74
N ALA A 29 -16.20 -11.77 5.30
CA ALA A 29 -17.07 -10.68 5.74
C ALA A 29 -16.65 -9.34 5.09
N PRO A 30 -16.86 -9.16 3.77
CA PRO A 30 -16.34 -8.00 3.03
C PRO A 30 -16.87 -6.65 3.53
N GLU A 31 -18.12 -6.60 4.00
CA GLU A 31 -18.78 -5.39 4.51
C GLU A 31 -18.50 -5.12 5.99
N MET A 32 -17.82 -6.04 6.68
CA MET A 32 -17.52 -5.85 8.10
C MET A 32 -16.42 -4.79 8.26
N PRO A 33 -16.54 -3.87 9.23
CA PRO A 33 -15.46 -2.95 9.55
C PRO A 33 -14.18 -3.68 9.95
N VAL A 34 -13.04 -3.27 9.38
CA VAL A 34 -11.73 -3.88 9.67
C VAL A 34 -11.43 -3.80 11.16
N VAL A 35 -11.60 -2.65 11.79
CA VAL A 35 -11.30 -2.47 13.22
C VAL A 35 -12.12 -3.40 14.12
N GLN A 36 -13.35 -3.75 13.72
CA GLN A 36 -14.20 -4.70 14.44
C GLN A 36 -13.66 -6.12 14.30
N LEU A 37 -13.32 -6.53 13.07
CA LEU A 37 -12.76 -7.85 12.80
C LEU A 37 -11.37 -8.05 13.44
N LEU A 38 -10.58 -6.97 13.53
CA LEU A 38 -9.29 -6.94 14.19
C LEU A 38 -9.38 -6.99 15.71
N SER A 39 -10.49 -6.54 16.30
CA SER A 39 -10.72 -6.64 17.75
C SER A 39 -11.01 -8.06 18.20
N GLN A 40 -11.37 -8.95 17.26
CA GLN A 40 -11.64 -10.37 17.52
C GLN A 40 -10.40 -11.26 17.30
N GLN A 41 -9.26 -10.68 16.92
CA GLN A 41 -8.05 -11.40 16.55
C GLN A 41 -6.82 -10.91 17.33
N ASP A 42 -5.94 -11.83 17.68
CA ASP A 42 -4.60 -11.51 18.16
C ASP A 42 -3.71 -11.07 16.99
N LEU A 43 -3.68 -9.76 16.76
CA LEU A 43 -2.83 -9.13 15.76
C LEU A 43 -1.35 -9.16 16.20
N PRO A 44 -0.42 -9.50 15.30
CA PRO A 44 1.00 -9.33 15.57
C PRO A 44 1.34 -7.83 15.70
N ALA A 45 2.40 -7.54 16.47
CA ALA A 45 2.77 -6.16 16.84
C ALA A 45 3.06 -5.25 15.64
N ASN A 46 3.57 -5.81 14.53
CA ASN A 46 3.80 -5.10 13.27
C ASN A 46 2.52 -4.66 12.54
N LEU A 47 1.35 -5.14 12.96
CA LEU A 47 0.05 -4.76 12.42
C LEU A 47 -0.84 -4.05 13.44
N ALA A 48 -0.33 -3.76 14.64
CA ALA A 48 -1.12 -3.13 15.70
C ALA A 48 -1.66 -1.75 15.31
N PHE A 49 -0.95 -1.03 14.43
CA PHE A 49 -1.39 0.27 13.90
C PHE A 49 -2.68 0.20 13.09
N LEU A 50 -3.06 -0.98 12.56
CA LEU A 50 -4.30 -1.15 11.80
C LEU A 50 -5.55 -0.84 12.65
N ARG A 51 -5.43 -0.85 13.99
CA ARG A 51 -6.50 -0.42 14.89
C ARG A 51 -6.76 1.09 14.83
N ALA A 52 -5.84 1.88 14.27
CA ALA A 52 -5.99 3.32 14.08
C ALA A 52 -6.57 3.70 12.70
N LEU A 53 -6.94 2.70 11.88
CA LEU A 53 -7.66 2.94 10.62
C LEU A 53 -9.03 3.57 10.88
N ASP A 54 -9.63 4.10 9.80
CA ASP A 54 -10.99 4.62 9.87
C ASP A 54 -11.96 3.51 10.36
N PRO A 55 -12.77 3.77 11.41
CA PRO A 55 -13.65 2.77 11.98
C PRO A 55 -14.78 2.30 11.05
N THR A 56 -15.03 3.04 9.96
CA THR A 56 -16.01 2.70 8.93
C THR A 56 -15.40 1.94 7.76
N MET A 57 -14.07 1.84 7.67
CA MET A 57 -13.39 1.13 6.59
C MET A 57 -13.73 -0.37 6.63
N THR A 58 -14.38 -0.84 5.57
CA THR A 58 -14.75 -2.26 5.42
C THR A 58 -13.56 -3.11 4.99
N VAL A 59 -13.66 -4.43 5.12
CA VAL A 59 -12.64 -5.39 4.64
C VAL A 59 -12.43 -5.25 3.13
N SER A 60 -13.50 -5.05 2.36
CA SER A 60 -13.43 -4.83 0.91
C SER A 60 -12.69 -3.53 0.58
N ASP A 61 -13.05 -2.43 1.26
CA ASP A 61 -12.39 -1.13 1.08
C ASP A 61 -10.91 -1.20 1.43
N PHE A 62 -10.58 -1.89 2.53
CA PHE A 62 -9.20 -2.06 2.96
C PHE A 62 -8.35 -2.77 1.92
N GLY A 63 -8.85 -3.86 1.33
CA GLY A 63 -8.14 -4.56 0.25
C GLY A 63 -7.88 -3.66 -0.96
N ALA A 64 -8.90 -2.91 -1.40
CA ALA A 64 -8.77 -1.97 -2.50
C ALA A 64 -7.78 -0.83 -2.20
N ARG A 65 -7.83 -0.28 -0.98
CA ARG A 65 -6.93 0.80 -0.52
C ARG A 65 -5.50 0.33 -0.34
N VAL A 66 -5.27 -0.89 0.16
CA VAL A 66 -3.93 -1.50 0.21
C VAL A 66 -3.37 -1.68 -1.21
N ALA A 67 -4.16 -2.23 -2.13
CA ALA A 67 -3.71 -2.37 -3.52
C ALA A 67 -3.35 -1.01 -4.14
N SER A 68 -4.18 0.01 -3.91
CA SER A 68 -3.92 1.38 -4.39
C SER A 68 -2.65 1.98 -3.77
N ALA A 69 -2.50 1.89 -2.45
CA ALA A 69 -1.37 2.44 -1.69
C ALA A 69 -0.01 1.88 -2.14
N PHE A 70 0.03 0.58 -2.43
CA PHE A 70 1.26 -0.18 -2.51
C PHE A 70 1.59 -0.72 -3.91
N SER A 71 0.68 -0.61 -4.89
CA SER A 71 0.86 -1.17 -6.24
C SER A 71 2.17 -0.76 -6.93
N ARG A 72 2.65 0.46 -6.67
CA ARG A 72 3.88 1.00 -7.28
C ARG A 72 5.15 0.69 -6.51
N TRP A 73 5.05 0.33 -5.22
CA TRP A 73 6.20 0.11 -4.36
C TRP A 73 7.21 -0.91 -4.91
N PRO A 74 6.81 -2.06 -5.50
CA PRO A 74 7.77 -3.00 -6.08
C PRO A 74 8.67 -2.39 -7.17
N GLN A 75 8.19 -1.38 -7.89
CA GLN A 75 8.97 -0.68 -8.92
C GLN A 75 9.75 0.49 -8.30
N ASP A 76 9.06 1.35 -7.54
CA ASP A 76 9.63 2.57 -6.97
C ASP A 76 10.76 2.27 -5.96
N LEU A 77 10.69 1.16 -5.22
CA LEU A 77 11.74 0.74 -4.28
C LEU A 77 13.00 0.19 -4.97
N LEU A 78 12.89 -0.20 -6.25
CA LEU A 78 14.00 -0.69 -7.07
C LEU A 78 14.65 0.41 -7.92
N ASP A 79 14.10 1.62 -7.90
CA ASP A 79 14.71 2.75 -8.58
C ASP A 79 16.07 3.11 -7.94
N THR A 80 16.95 3.64 -8.77
CA THR A 80 18.24 4.23 -8.42
C THR A 80 18.11 5.25 -7.29
N THR A 81 17.07 6.08 -7.33
CA THR A 81 16.75 7.08 -6.32
C THR A 81 15.38 6.79 -5.72
N LEU A 82 15.29 6.76 -4.39
CA LEU A 82 14.01 6.64 -3.70
C LEU A 82 13.29 7.98 -3.65
N ASP A 83 12.09 8.01 -4.21
CA ASP A 83 11.17 9.12 -4.01
C ASP A 83 10.42 8.94 -2.68
N HIS A 84 11.02 9.51 -1.62
CA HIS A 84 10.49 9.44 -0.26
C HIS A 84 9.08 10.04 -0.15
N GLU A 85 8.79 11.08 -0.92
CA GLU A 85 7.53 11.79 -0.87
C GLU A 85 6.44 11.02 -1.59
N SER A 86 6.72 10.52 -2.79
CA SER A 86 5.78 9.68 -3.55
C SER A 86 5.38 8.42 -2.78
N LEU A 87 6.36 7.73 -2.18
CA LEU A 87 6.11 6.50 -1.42
C LEU A 87 5.17 6.73 -0.23
N ALA A 88 5.43 7.77 0.56
CA ALA A 88 4.62 8.08 1.73
C ALA A 88 3.27 8.72 1.36
N SER A 89 3.22 9.57 0.32
CA SER A 89 2.00 10.29 -0.06
C SER A 89 0.95 9.38 -0.68
N THR A 90 1.37 8.36 -1.41
CA THR A 90 0.46 7.33 -1.96
C THR A 90 -0.22 6.55 -0.84
N VAL A 91 0.53 6.21 0.22
CA VAL A 91 -0.03 5.53 1.39
C VAL A 91 -0.96 6.45 2.18
N GLN A 92 -0.54 7.69 2.44
CA GLN A 92 -1.35 8.67 3.17
C GLN A 92 -2.72 8.86 2.50
N GLN A 93 -2.74 9.04 1.18
CA GLN A 93 -3.98 9.27 0.42
C GLN A 93 -4.85 8.02 0.36
N ALA A 94 -4.29 6.85 0.07
CA ALA A 94 -5.10 5.65 -0.10
C ALA A 94 -5.67 5.12 1.23
N LEU A 95 -4.85 5.09 2.30
CA LEU A 95 -5.23 4.44 3.57
C LEU A 95 -5.71 5.40 4.65
N PHE A 96 -5.29 6.66 4.63
CA PHE A 96 -5.50 7.57 5.76
C PHE A 96 -6.17 8.88 5.38
N GLU A 97 -6.71 9.03 4.17
CA GLU A 97 -7.47 10.21 3.77
C GLU A 97 -8.53 10.58 4.83
N GLY A 98 -8.52 11.85 5.27
CA GLY A 98 -9.40 12.33 6.33
C GLY A 98 -9.08 11.85 7.75
N ASN A 99 -8.11 10.95 7.94
CA ASN A 99 -7.73 10.35 9.23
C ASN A 99 -6.29 10.72 9.65
N PRO A 100 -6.05 11.95 10.14
CA PRO A 100 -4.72 12.40 10.56
C PRO A 100 -4.16 11.59 11.73
N ARG A 101 -5.00 11.13 12.66
CA ARG A 101 -4.56 10.33 13.82
C ARG A 101 -4.06 8.95 13.40
N GLY A 102 -4.78 8.31 12.47
CA GLY A 102 -4.36 7.05 11.87
C GLY A 102 -3.05 7.19 11.12
N TRP A 103 -2.90 8.27 10.34
CA TRP A 103 -1.65 8.59 9.65
C TRP A 103 -0.47 8.75 10.62
N ASP A 104 -0.63 9.55 11.69
CA ASP A 104 0.44 9.76 12.67
C ASP A 104 0.84 8.45 13.37
N SER A 105 -0.14 7.61 13.72
CA SER A 105 0.13 6.29 14.31
C SER A 105 0.87 5.37 13.34
N TYR A 106 0.52 5.42 12.06
CA TYR A 106 1.18 4.63 11.02
C TYR A 106 2.61 5.10 10.76
N VAL A 107 2.83 6.41 10.64
CA VAL A 107 4.15 7.00 10.47
C VAL A 107 5.05 6.65 11.65
N ALA A 108 4.57 6.79 12.89
CA ALA A 108 5.33 6.41 14.07
C ALA A 108 5.70 4.91 14.05
N HIS A 109 4.81 4.05 13.56
CA HIS A 109 5.09 2.63 13.41
C HIS A 109 6.23 2.37 12.41
N VAL A 110 6.13 2.93 11.21
CA VAL A 110 7.13 2.73 10.13
C VAL A 110 8.46 3.39 10.46
N GLN A 111 8.45 4.56 11.11
CA GLN A 111 9.66 5.31 11.51
C GLN A 111 10.54 4.58 12.52
N ASN A 112 10.02 3.56 13.22
CA ASN A 112 10.85 2.69 14.06
C ASN A 112 11.94 1.95 13.26
N LYS A 113 11.74 1.78 11.95
CA LYS A 113 12.67 1.12 11.04
C LYS A 113 13.16 2.04 9.93
N VAL A 114 12.31 2.93 9.44
CA VAL A 114 12.58 3.82 8.29
C VAL A 114 12.35 5.26 8.70
N THR A 115 13.38 5.87 9.30
CA THR A 115 13.27 7.16 10.03
C THR A 115 12.78 8.35 9.18
N TRP A 116 13.01 8.33 7.86
CA TRP A 116 12.59 9.41 6.97
C TRP A 116 11.12 9.35 6.57
N PHE A 117 10.45 8.20 6.76
CA PHE A 117 9.11 7.96 6.22
C PHE A 117 8.11 9.00 6.75
N GLY A 118 7.34 9.63 5.86
CA GLY A 118 6.34 10.65 6.24
C GLY A 118 6.89 12.03 6.66
N THR A 119 8.20 12.20 6.86
CA THR A 119 8.79 13.46 7.36
C THR A 119 8.72 14.62 6.37
N ARG A 120 8.67 14.31 5.06
CA ARG A 120 8.65 15.31 3.97
C ARG A 120 7.25 15.73 3.56
N LEU A 121 6.21 15.16 4.17
CA LEU A 121 4.83 15.45 3.78
C LEU A 121 4.26 16.60 4.60
N PRO A 122 3.38 17.43 4.01
CA PRO A 122 2.65 18.43 4.77
C PRO A 122 1.76 17.76 5.82
N LYS A 123 1.60 18.42 6.97
CA LYS A 123 0.68 17.94 8.01
C LYS A 123 -0.75 17.85 7.45
N MET A 124 -1.37 16.70 7.70
CA MET A 124 -2.71 16.40 7.23
C MET A 124 -3.72 17.31 7.94
N LYS A 125 -4.59 17.97 7.17
CA LYS A 125 -5.66 18.80 7.75
C LYS A 125 -6.82 17.88 8.12
N THR A 126 -7.37 18.04 9.32
CA THR A 126 -8.66 17.41 9.68
C THR A 126 -9.73 18.05 8.82
N SER A 127 -10.18 17.36 7.77
CA SER A 127 -11.40 17.75 7.08
C SER A 127 -12.57 17.40 7.98
N VAL A 128 -13.13 18.39 8.69
CA VAL A 128 -14.47 18.26 9.24
C VAL A 128 -15.41 18.29 8.03
N SER A 129 -15.76 17.11 7.52
CA SER A 129 -16.69 17.00 6.40
C SER A 129 -18.12 17.12 6.95
N GLY A 130 -18.60 18.35 7.04
CA GLY A 130 -20.01 18.67 7.19
C GLY A 130 -20.62 18.97 5.82
N GLU A 131 -21.67 18.22 5.49
CA GLU A 131 -22.62 18.32 4.37
C GLU A 131 -22.40 17.52 3.07
N PRO A 132 -23.49 16.91 2.53
CA PRO A 132 -23.41 15.82 1.58
C PRO A 132 -23.54 16.32 0.13
N ALA A 133 -22.60 15.95 -0.72
CA ALA A 133 -22.79 16.01 -2.17
C ALA A 133 -23.44 14.70 -2.65
N GLY A 134 -24.71 14.55 -2.32
CA GLY A 134 -25.60 13.63 -3.03
C GLY A 134 -25.93 14.21 -4.41
N GLU A 135 -26.05 13.31 -5.38
CA GLU A 135 -26.66 13.53 -6.70
C GLU A 135 -25.83 14.29 -7.74
N ALA A 136 -24.91 13.58 -8.42
CA ALA A 136 -24.81 13.60 -9.90
C ALA A 136 -23.66 12.74 -10.42
N ARG A 137 -23.83 11.41 -10.54
CA ARG A 137 -23.37 10.66 -11.74
C ARG A 137 -23.90 9.23 -11.80
N GLN A 138 -25.22 9.07 -11.81
CA GLN A 138 -25.82 7.82 -12.29
C GLN A 138 -26.67 8.12 -13.53
N ARG A 139 -25.99 8.30 -14.66
CA ARG A 139 -26.53 8.09 -16.03
C ARG A 139 -25.39 8.21 -17.04
N ALA A 140 -24.78 7.09 -17.38
CA ALA A 140 -24.26 6.77 -18.71
C ALA A 140 -23.66 5.35 -18.67
N ALA A 141 -24.54 4.36 -18.55
CA ALA A 141 -24.23 3.03 -19.05
C ALA A 141 -24.50 3.02 -20.57
N ALA A 142 -23.70 2.23 -21.29
CA ALA A 142 -23.90 1.71 -22.64
C ALA A 142 -23.45 2.59 -23.84
N ALA A 143 -22.33 2.18 -24.43
CA ALA A 143 -22.03 1.99 -25.87
C ALA A 143 -20.56 2.38 -26.14
N ALA A 144 -19.73 1.71 -26.94
CA ALA A 144 -19.71 0.44 -27.64
C ALA A 144 -18.32 0.37 -28.34
N ALA A 145 -17.86 -0.86 -28.63
CA ALA A 145 -16.94 -1.24 -29.70
C ALA A 145 -15.44 -0.83 -29.66
N ALA A 146 -14.60 -1.87 -29.64
CA ALA A 146 -13.19 -1.87 -30.07
C ALA A 146 -13.06 -1.68 -31.60
N PRO A 147 -11.86 -1.42 -32.19
CA PRO A 147 -10.86 -2.50 -32.36
C PRO A 147 -9.36 -2.11 -32.25
N SER A 148 -8.58 -3.15 -31.94
CA SER A 148 -7.23 -3.55 -32.39
C SER A 148 -6.14 -2.55 -32.80
N ALA A 149 -4.97 -2.68 -32.17
CA ALA A 149 -3.67 -2.73 -32.86
C ALA A 149 -2.58 -3.42 -32.00
N THR A 150 -1.96 -4.48 -32.54
CA THR A 150 -0.61 -4.97 -32.18
C THR A 150 0.36 -4.43 -33.23
N PRO A 151 1.65 -4.18 -32.92
CA PRO A 151 2.68 -5.24 -32.83
C PRO A 151 3.65 -4.94 -31.65
N SER A 152 4.71 -5.67 -31.29
CA SER A 152 5.56 -6.66 -31.95
C SER A 152 6.44 -7.36 -30.90
N ALA A 153 6.68 -8.66 -31.13
CA ALA A 153 7.89 -9.44 -30.88
C ALA A 153 8.77 -9.19 -29.62
N ALA A 154 8.74 -10.22 -28.76
CA ALA A 154 9.90 -10.99 -28.29
C ALA A 154 11.16 -10.25 -27.80
N ARG A 155 11.39 -10.32 -26.49
CA ARG A 155 12.72 -10.56 -25.92
C ARG A 155 12.64 -11.63 -24.84
N THR A 156 12.66 -12.89 -25.27
CA THR A 156 13.04 -14.02 -24.42
C THR A 156 14.55 -14.14 -24.48
N GLY A 157 15.20 -13.92 -23.34
CA GLY A 157 16.57 -14.35 -23.07
C GLY A 157 16.67 -14.64 -21.58
N PRO A 158 17.43 -15.65 -21.15
CA PRO A 158 17.65 -15.91 -19.74
C PRO A 158 18.54 -14.79 -19.21
N GLY A 159 17.91 -13.75 -18.69
CA GLY A 159 18.58 -12.67 -18.00
C GLY A 159 19.23 -13.25 -16.75
N THR A 160 20.54 -13.44 -16.80
CA THR A 160 21.40 -13.49 -15.62
C THR A 160 20.96 -12.32 -14.74
N ARG A 161 20.33 -12.62 -13.59
CA ARG A 161 19.79 -11.61 -12.67
C ARG A 161 20.95 -10.88 -11.97
N ARG A 162 21.76 -10.13 -12.72
CA ARG A 162 22.70 -9.17 -12.17
C ARG A 162 21.90 -7.94 -11.76
N GLY A 163 21.63 -7.82 -10.46
CA GLY A 163 20.97 -6.63 -9.93
C GLY A 163 20.38 -6.75 -8.53
N TRP A 164 20.39 -7.92 -7.89
CA TRP A 164 19.89 -8.10 -6.52
C TRP A 164 20.96 -8.73 -5.62
N PRO A 165 20.99 -8.39 -4.31
CA PRO A 165 22.09 -8.73 -3.41
C PRO A 165 21.91 -10.12 -2.77
N TRP A 166 21.59 -11.13 -3.58
CA TRP A 166 21.68 -12.52 -3.14
C TRP A 166 23.02 -13.08 -3.61
N PRO A 167 23.75 -13.83 -2.77
CA PRO A 167 24.99 -14.47 -3.21
C PRO A 167 24.69 -15.41 -4.38
N ASP A 168 25.59 -15.44 -5.38
CA ASP A 168 25.47 -16.35 -6.51
C ASP A 168 25.45 -17.80 -6.00
N PRO A 169 24.54 -18.66 -6.50
CA PRO A 169 24.44 -20.06 -6.07
C PRO A 169 25.71 -20.86 -6.39
N GLU A 170 26.57 -20.35 -7.26
CA GLU A 170 27.84 -20.96 -7.67
C GLU A 170 28.98 -20.78 -6.64
N THR A 171 28.78 -19.99 -5.57
CA THR A 171 29.84 -19.72 -4.57
C THR A 171 29.78 -20.59 -3.31
N THR A 172 28.98 -21.66 -3.29
CA THR A 172 29.06 -22.68 -2.22
C THR A 172 29.32 -24.06 -2.80
N ARG A 173 30.57 -24.29 -3.25
CA ARG A 173 31.21 -25.61 -3.16
C ARG A 173 32.72 -25.53 -3.38
#